data_AF-A0A2R7K4A0-F1
#
_entry.id   AF-A0A2R7K4A0-F1
#
_cell.length_a   1.000
_cell.length_b   1.000
_cell.length_c   1.000
_cell.angle_alpha   90.00
_cell.angle_beta   90.00
_cell.angle_gamma   90.00
#
_symmetry.space_group_name_H-M   'P 1'
#
loop_
_entity.id
_entity.type
_entity.pdbx_description
1 polymer ?
#
loop_
_entity_poly.entity_id
_entity_poly.type
_entity_poly.pdbx_seq_one_letter_code
_entity_poly.pdbx_strand_id
1 'polypeptide(L)' 'MNNLKNIITGLQVTFAIATFLTLALKMNQQIEIISFLMLSTFLFFTFFLISLDRKPAPNKVYQLLKKQRN' A
#
# COMPACT_ATOMS: atom_id res chain seq x y z
N MET A 1 -0.94 -15.69 -0.60
CA MET A 1 -0.21 -14.61 -1.31
C MET A 1 -1.09 -13.84 -2.30
N ASN A 2 -2.08 -14.49 -2.93
CA ASN A 2 -2.96 -13.85 -3.93
C ASN A 2 -3.93 -12.81 -3.33
N ASN A 3 -4.50 -13.07 -2.15
CA ASN A 3 -5.42 -12.10 -1.50
C ASN A 3 -4.75 -10.77 -1.13
N LEU A 4 -3.54 -10.81 -0.58
CA LEU A 4 -2.82 -9.58 -0.22
C LEU A 4 -2.45 -8.76 -1.45
N LYS A 5 -2.10 -9.43 -2.55
CA LYS A 5 -1.81 -8.76 -3.83
C LYS A 5 -3.07 -8.09 -4.38
N ASN A 6 -4.21 -8.76 -4.34
CA ASN A 6 -5.50 -8.18 -4.75
C ASN A 6 -5.92 -7.00 -3.88
N ILE A 7 -5.68 -7.05 -2.57
CA ILE A 7 -5.99 -5.92 -1.66
C ILE A 7 -5.12 -4.71 -2.01
N ILE A 8 -3.83 -4.91 -2.25
CA ILE A 8 -2.91 -3.82 -2.65
C ILE A 8 -3.32 -3.23 -4.01
N THR A 9 -3.59 -4.08 -5.00
CA THR A 9 -4.04 -3.64 -6.33
C THR A 9 -5.37 -2.89 -6.24
N GLY A 10 -6.32 -3.37 -5.42
CA GLY A 10 -7.58 -2.68 -5.17
C GLY A 10 -7.39 -1.29 -4.58
N LEU A 11 -6.53 -1.18 -3.56
CA LEU A 11 -6.17 0.12 -2.96
C LEU A 11 -5.57 1.09 -3.99
N GLN A 12 -4.69 0.60 -4.85
CA GLN A 12 -4.05 1.41 -5.90
C GLN A 12 -5.06 1.94 -6.92
N VAL A 13 -6.01 1.10 -7.35
CA VAL A 13 -7.07 1.49 -8.29
C VAL A 13 -8.01 2.51 -7.66
N THR A 14 -8.47 2.29 -6.43
CA THR A 14 -9.32 3.23 -5.71
C THR A 14 -8.63 4.59 -5.52
N PHE A 15 -7.33 4.58 -5.22
CA PHE A 15 -6.56 5.81 -5.09
C PHE A 15 -6.42 6.56 -6.42
N ALA A 16 -6.14 5.86 -7.52
CA ALA A 16 -6.05 6.49 -8.84
C ALA A 16 -7.36 7.18 -9.23
N ILE A 17 -8.51 6.55 -8.95
CA ILE A 17 -9.84 7.13 -9.19
C ILE A 17 -10.06 8.36 -8.31
N ALA A 18 -9.72 8.29 -7.02
CA ALA A 18 -9.85 9.42 -6.10
C ALA A 18 -8.99 10.61 -6.55
N THR A 19 -7.73 10.37 -6.94
CA THR A 19 -6.84 11.43 -7.45
C THR A 19 -7.40 12.04 -8.73
N PHE A 20 -7.90 11.24 -9.66
CA PHE A 20 -8.50 11.74 -10.90
C PHE A 20 -9.75 12.59 -10.62
N LEU A 21 -10.64 12.15 -9.73
CA LEU A 21 -11.82 12.93 -9.34
C LEU A 21 -11.44 14.26 -8.67
N THR A 22 -10.42 14.23 -7.82
CA THR A 22 -9.93 15.45 -7.14
C THR A 22 -9.34 16.44 -8.13
N LEU A 23 -8.67 15.95 -9.18
CA LEU A 23 -8.08 16.78 -10.25
C LEU A 23 -9.13 17.27 -11.27
N ALA A 24 -10.18 16.49 -11.51
CA ALA A 24 -11.25 16.80 -12.45
C ALA A 24 -12.27 17.79 -11.88
N LEU A 25 -12.50 17.74 -10.57
CA LEU A 25 -13.27 18.77 -9.86
C LEU A 25 -12.40 20.01 -9.75
N LYS A 26 -12.80 21.09 -10.42
CA LYS A 26 -12.13 22.39 -10.39
C LYS A 26 -12.19 22.99 -8.97
N MET A 27 -11.36 22.46 -8.08
CA MET A 27 -11.29 22.87 -6.69
C MET A 27 -10.36 24.06 -6.56
N ASN A 28 -10.53 24.83 -5.49
CA ASN A 28 -9.59 25.89 -5.18
C ASN A 28 -8.18 25.27 -5.03
N GLN A 29 -7.18 25.82 -5.72
CA GLN A 29 -5.85 25.21 -5.85
C GLN A 29 -5.19 24.92 -4.48
N GLN A 30 -5.47 25.73 -3.46
CA GLN A 30 -5.03 25.47 -2.09
C GLN A 30 -5.67 24.20 -1.49
N ILE A 31 -6.95 23.96 -1.75
CA ILE A 31 -7.68 22.77 -1.27
C ILE A 31 -7.20 21.52 -1.98
N GLU A 32 -6.92 21.58 -3.29
CA GLU A 32 -6.32 20.45 -4.03
C GLU A 32 -4.97 20.05 -3.45
N ILE A 33 -4.07 21.02 -3.20
CA ILE A 33 -2.74 20.75 -2.66
C ILE A 33 -2.84 20.15 -1.25
N ILE A 34 -3.69 20.71 -0.39
CA ILE A 34 -3.87 20.20 0.98
C ILE A 34 -4.46 18.78 0.95
N SER A 35 -5.46 18.55 0.10
CA SER A 35 -6.10 17.24 -0.03
C SER A 35 -5.13 16.19 -0.59
N PHE A 36 -4.34 16.56 -1.60
CA PHE A 36 -3.29 15.71 -2.16
C PHE A 36 -2.22 15.36 -1.13
N LEU A 37 -1.77 16.34 -0.33
CA LEU A 37 -0.80 16.14 0.73
C LEU A 37 -1.34 15.21 1.81
N MET A 38 -2.56 15.45 2.30
CA MET A 38 -3.23 14.62 3.30
C MET A 38 -3.40 13.17 2.81
N LEU A 39 -3.86 12.99 1.56
CA LEU A 39 -4.08 11.69 0.96
C LEU A 39 -2.77 10.92 0.75
N SER A 40 -1.70 11.59 0.30
CA SER A 40 -0.37 11.00 0.14
C SER A 40 0.24 10.59 1.48
N THR A 41 0.07 11.42 2.51
CA THR A 41 0.57 11.14 3.86
C THR A 41 -0.17 9.95 4.47
N PHE A 42 -1.49 9.91 4.35
CA PHE A 42 -2.31 8.78 4.79
C PHE A 42 -1.90 7.46 4.12
N LEU A 43 -1.69 7.48 2.80
CA LEU A 43 -1.20 6.32 2.07
C LEU A 43 0.19 5.89 2.55
N PHE A 44 1.12 6.84 2.68
CA PHE A 44 2.48 6.55 3.14
C PHE A 44 2.45 5.83 4.48
N PHE A 45 1.68 6.34 5.45
CA PHE A 45 1.51 5.68 6.75
C PHE A 45 0.85 4.31 6.64
N THR A 46 -0.18 4.16 5.80
CA THR A 46 -0.85 2.88 5.59
C THR A 46 0.12 1.84 5.03
N PHE A 47 0.88 2.16 3.99
CA PHE A 47 1.87 1.26 3.43
C PHE A 47 3.05 1.01 4.37
N PHE A 48 3.47 2.02 5.14
CA PHE A 48 4.50 1.88 6.15
C PHE A 48 4.07 0.91 7.26
N LEU A 49 2.86 1.06 7.79
CA LEU A 49 2.30 0.17 8.80
C LEU A 49 2.13 -1.26 8.26
N ILE A 50 1.61 -1.42 7.04
CA ILE A 50 1.54 -2.73 6.37
C ILE A 50 2.95 -3.34 6.20
N SER A 51 3.95 -2.51 5.91
CA SER A 51 5.34 -2.97 5.75
C SER A 51 5.98 -3.38 7.07
N LEU A 52 5.62 -2.73 8.18
CA LEU A 52 6.03 -3.12 9.53
C LEU A 52 5.32 -4.40 10.01
N ASP A 53 4.02 -4.55 9.68
CA ASP A 53 3.23 -5.74 10.05
C ASP A 53 3.65 -7.00 9.27
N ARG A 54 4.28 -6.83 8.10
CA ARG A 54 5.01 -7.93 7.46
C ARG A 54 6.19 -8.35 8.33
N LYS A 55 5.95 -9.31 9.24
CA LYS A 55 7.00 -10.17 9.82
C LYS A 55 7.95 -10.58 8.68
N PRO A 56 9.28 -10.57 8.90
CA PRO A 56 10.19 -11.17 7.94
C PRO A 56 9.70 -12.59 7.72
N ALA A 57 9.35 -12.92 6.47
CA ALA A 57 8.89 -14.25 6.11
C ALA A 57 9.85 -15.25 6.77
N PRO A 58 9.39 -16.20 7.60
CA PRO A 58 10.27 -17.11 8.29
C PRO A 58 11.14 -17.79 7.25
N ASN A 59 12.38 -17.33 7.26
CA ASN A 59 13.58 -17.79 6.62
C ASN A 59 13.34 -18.94 5.63
N LYS A 60 13.43 -18.66 4.31
CA LYS A 60 13.64 -19.71 3.30
C LYS A 60 14.80 -20.64 3.71
N VAL A 61 15.77 -20.13 4.49
CA VAL A 61 16.86 -20.89 5.11
C VAL A 61 16.37 -21.92 6.14
N TYR A 62 15.33 -21.63 6.95
CA TYR A 62 14.75 -22.61 7.89
C TYR A 62 14.03 -23.74 7.16
N GLN A 63 13.34 -23.45 6.05
CA GLN A 63 12.73 -24.50 5.22
C GLN A 63 13.78 -25.35 4.49
N LEU A 64 14.88 -24.75 4.03
CA LEU A 64 16.01 -25.48 3.44
C LEU A 64 16.73 -26.39 4.45
N LEU A 65 16.96 -25.92 5.67
CA LEU A 65 17.58 -26.71 6.75
C LEU A 65 16.67 -27.84 7.24
N LYS A 66 15.34 -27.65 7.26
CA LYS A 66 14.40 -28.72 7.61
C LYS A 66 14.33 -29.81 6.53
N LYS A 67 14.52 -29.45 5.25
CA LYS A 67 14.49 -30.41 4.13
C LYS A 67 15.77 -31.26 4.02
N GLN A 68 16.89 -30.82 4.61
CA GLN A 68 18.12 -31.63 4.69
C GLN A 68 18.15 -32.60 5.88
N ARG A 69 17.17 -32.55 6.78
CA ARG A 69 17.12 -33.39 7.99
C ARG A 69 16.12 -34.56 7.91
N ASN A 70 15.41 -34.69 6.80
CA ASN A 70 14.59 -35.86 6.41
C ASN A 70 15.28 -36.60 5.28
#